data_AF-A0A949YMU9-F1
#
_entry.id   AF-A0A949YMU9-F1
#
_cell.length_a   1.000
_cell.length_b   1.000
_cell.length_c   1.000
_cell.angle_alpha   90.00
_cell.angle_beta   90.00
_cell.angle_gamma   90.00
#
_symmetry.space_group_name_H-M   'P 1'
#
loop_
_entity.id
_entity.type
_entity.pdbx_description
1 polymer ?
#
loop_
_entity_poly.entity_id
_entity_poly.type
_entity_poly.pdbx_seq_one_letter_code
_entity_poly.pdbx_strand_id
1 'polypeptide(L)'
;MLVLSRKKCEAILIDGLIRIEIVNMAKATVQVRLMAPRSLQLPHGVARKETRDRQDSPARISPVAMDVFHMTLVNQQIVHLSESVSLGVVDADKSRVLFFVDAPVGTSVTAVDREGLDRSNASSNQILLQFMSQGTEPPDEHPEKPAPGLGSREGQTASDGSGPDVLPFPSNQPDRHDP
;
A
#
# COMPACT_ATOMS: atom_id res chain seq x y z
N MET A 1 19.19 -6.75 7.18
CA MET A 1 19.25 -6.42 5.74
C MET A 1 18.18 -7.13 4.90
N LEU A 2 17.42 -6.35 4.13
CA LEU A 2 16.41 -6.78 3.16
C LEU A 2 16.67 -6.07 1.82
N VAL A 3 16.46 -6.75 0.69
CA VAL A 3 16.57 -6.17 -0.66
C VAL A 3 15.20 -6.14 -1.34
N LEU A 4 14.83 -5.00 -1.92
CA LEU A 4 13.52 -4.72 -2.50
C LEU A 4 13.66 -4.17 -3.92
N SER A 5 12.92 -4.74 -4.87
CA SER A 5 12.81 -4.22 -6.24
C SER A 5 11.58 -3.35 -6.37
N ARG A 6 11.74 -2.09 -6.78
CA ARG A 6 10.64 -1.12 -6.86
C ARG A 6 10.68 -0.30 -8.15
N LYS A 7 9.50 0.15 -8.58
CA LYS A 7 9.25 0.93 -9.79
C LYS A 7 8.81 2.35 -9.41
N LYS A 8 8.69 3.21 -10.41
CA LYS A 8 8.16 4.57 -10.26
C LYS A 8 6.77 4.55 -9.61
N CYS A 9 6.54 5.49 -8.68
CA CYS A 9 5.32 5.64 -7.88
C CYS A 9 5.05 4.51 -6.88
N GLU A 10 5.98 3.57 -6.70
CA GLU A 10 5.92 2.61 -5.60
C GLU A 10 6.68 3.16 -4.38
N ALA A 11 6.41 2.59 -3.21
CA ALA A 11 7.00 3.02 -1.96
C ALA A 11 7.50 1.87 -1.09
N ILE A 12 8.35 2.23 -0.13
CA ILE A 12 8.81 1.39 0.96
C ILE A 12 8.35 2.06 2.25
N LEU A 13 7.71 1.29 3.14
CA LEU A 13 7.35 1.70 4.49
C LEU A 13 8.26 1.00 5.49
N ILE A 14 8.78 1.76 6.45
CA ILE A 14 9.56 1.26 7.58
C ILE A 14 8.82 1.63 8.85
N ASP A 15 8.41 0.62 9.62
CA ASP A 15 7.59 0.69 10.84
C ASP A 15 6.28 1.49 10.68
N GLY A 16 5.82 1.67 9.43
CA GLY A 16 4.68 2.55 9.11
C GLY A 16 4.92 4.05 9.33
N LEU A 17 6.11 4.43 9.80
CA LEU A 17 6.47 5.82 10.13
C LEU A 17 7.30 6.48 9.05
N ILE A 18 8.23 5.74 8.46
CA ILE A 18 9.08 6.27 7.39
C ILE A 18 8.55 5.74 6.07
N ARG A 19 8.26 6.64 5.15
CA ARG A 19 7.81 6.31 3.80
C ARG A 19 8.77 6.86 2.77
N ILE A 20 9.31 5.97 1.95
CA ILE A 20 10.21 6.30 0.84
C ILE A 20 9.47 6.01 -0.45
N GLU A 21 9.12 7.03 -1.21
CA GLU A 21 8.41 6.91 -2.48
C GLU A 21 9.32 7.24 -3.66
N ILE A 22 9.24 6.44 -4.72
CA ILE A 22 10.05 6.65 -5.93
C ILE A 22 9.33 7.63 -6.84
N VAL A 23 9.85 8.84 -6.93
CA VAL A 23 9.27 9.91 -7.74
C VAL A 23 9.68 9.75 -9.19
N ASN A 24 10.96 9.49 -9.43
CA ASN A 24 11.50 9.36 -10.78
C ASN A 24 12.75 8.48 -10.81
N MET A 25 13.05 7.92 -11.98
CA MET A 25 14.23 7.10 -12.22
C MET A 25 14.84 7.51 -13.55
N ALA A 26 16.15 7.71 -13.57
CA ALA A 26 16.90 8.09 -14.76
C ALA A 26 18.24 7.36 -14.78
N LYS A 27 18.28 6.21 -15.47
CA LYS A 27 19.46 5.32 -15.53
C LYS A 27 19.97 5.05 -14.11
N ALA A 28 21.21 5.42 -13.79
CA ALA A 28 21.87 5.20 -12.51
C ALA A 28 21.48 6.21 -11.41
N THR A 29 20.40 6.98 -11.59
CA THR A 29 19.94 7.98 -10.63
C THR A 29 18.46 7.77 -10.31
N VAL A 30 18.11 7.94 -9.04
CA VAL A 30 16.75 7.74 -8.54
C VAL A 30 16.38 8.93 -7.67
N GLN A 31 15.26 9.57 -8.00
CA GLN A 31 14.68 10.62 -7.17
C GLN A 31 13.64 10.01 -6.26
N VAL A 32 13.83 10.18 -4.96
CA VAL A 32 12.91 9.68 -3.94
C VAL A 32 12.37 10.82 -3.10
N ARG A 33 11.10 10.67 -2.70
CA ARG A 33 10.45 11.50 -1.71
C ARG A 33 10.36 10.71 -0.42
N LEU A 34 10.98 11.23 0.62
CA LEU A 34 11.01 10.65 1.95
C LEU A 34 10.07 11.45 2.86
N MET A 35 9.11 10.76 3.45
CA MET A 35 8.26 11.28 4.52
C MET A 35 8.68 10.59 5.82
N ALA A 36 9.02 11.37 6.83
CA ALA A 36 9.48 10.85 8.11
C ALA A 36 9.05 11.78 9.25
N PRO A 37 9.02 11.28 10.50
CA PRO A 37 8.79 12.12 11.67
C PRO A 37 9.80 13.27 11.76
N ARG A 38 9.38 14.44 12.26
CA ARG A 38 10.26 15.61 12.46
C ARG A 38 11.48 15.36 13.35
N SER A 39 11.47 14.32 14.17
CA SER A 39 12.61 13.91 14.98
C SER A 39 13.74 13.29 14.15
N LEU A 40 13.45 12.83 12.92
CA LEU A 40 14.43 12.23 12.04
C LEU A 40 15.29 13.31 11.38
N GLN A 41 16.57 13.33 11.75
CA GLN A 41 17.56 14.25 11.18
C GLN A 41 18.34 13.54 10.08
N LEU A 42 18.24 14.05 8.85
CA LEU A 42 18.99 13.52 7.72
C LEU A 42 20.35 14.22 7.58
N PRO A 43 21.38 13.51 7.08
CA PRO A 43 22.67 14.11 6.77
C PRO A 43 22.53 15.32 5.83
N HIS A 44 23.22 16.41 6.17
CA HIS A 44 23.25 17.61 5.33
C HIS A 44 23.79 17.30 3.93
N GLY A 45 23.14 17.83 2.90
CA GLY A 45 23.57 17.69 1.50
C GLY A 45 22.99 16.51 0.73
N VAL A 46 22.45 15.49 1.42
CA VAL A 46 21.81 14.32 0.77
C VAL A 46 20.32 14.55 0.51
N ALA A 47 19.69 15.32 1.40
CA ALA A 47 18.25 15.56 1.41
C ALA A 47 17.93 17.06 1.39
N ARG A 48 16.99 17.46 0.53
CA ARG A 48 16.39 18.80 0.57
C ARG A 48 15.03 18.72 1.23
N LYS A 49 14.92 19.32 2.42
CA LYS A 49 13.64 19.46 3.13
C LYS A 49 12.70 20.34 2.30
N GLU A 50 11.48 19.89 2.10
CA GLU A 50 10.42 20.69 1.51
C GLU A 50 9.98 21.75 2.51
N THR A 51 10.24 23.01 2.20
CA THR A 51 9.96 24.16 3.08
C THR A 51 8.60 24.80 2.83
N ARG A 52 7.90 24.41 1.74
CA ARG A 52 6.63 24.99 1.34
C ARG A 52 5.53 23.98 1.55
N ASP A 53 4.52 24.33 2.34
CA ASP A 53 3.31 23.53 2.49
C ASP A 53 2.52 23.52 1.17
N ARG A 54 2.84 22.58 0.27
CA ARG A 54 2.02 22.33 -0.92
C ARG A 54 0.64 21.81 -0.49
N GLN A 55 -0.42 22.26 -1.19
CA GLN A 55 -1.79 21.78 -0.94
C GLN A 55 -1.90 20.26 -1.15
N ASP A 56 -1.12 19.69 -2.06
CA ASP A 56 -1.05 18.24 -2.32
C ASP A 56 -0.02 17.50 -1.45
N SER A 57 0.48 18.12 -0.38
CA SER A 57 1.50 17.47 0.45
C SER A 57 0.87 16.36 1.29
N PRO A 58 1.32 15.09 1.15
CA PRO A 58 0.85 13.99 1.98
C PRO A 58 1.14 14.21 3.48
N ALA A 59 2.04 15.13 3.84
CA ALA A 59 2.34 15.47 5.23
C ALA A 59 1.21 16.23 5.95
N ARG A 60 0.31 16.92 5.23
CA ARG A 60 -0.83 17.64 5.84
C ARG A 60 -1.89 16.71 6.43
N ILE A 61 -1.95 15.48 5.92
CA ILE A 61 -3.00 14.50 6.24
C ILE A 61 -2.55 13.59 7.40
N SER A 62 -1.28 13.68 7.81
CA SER A 62 -0.73 12.86 8.88
C SER A 62 -1.06 13.45 10.26
N PRO A 63 -1.56 12.66 11.22
CA PRO A 63 -1.77 13.09 12.61
C PRO A 63 -0.44 13.32 13.35
N VAL A 64 0.65 12.72 12.87
CA VAL A 64 2.01 12.95 13.34
C VAL A 64 2.65 14.03 12.47
N ALA A 65 3.32 14.99 13.10
CA ALA A 65 4.05 16.04 12.39
C ALA A 65 5.21 15.40 11.57
N MET A 66 4.98 15.26 10.27
CA MET A 66 5.95 14.71 9.33
C MET A 66 6.71 15.84 8.63
N ASP A 67 7.97 15.56 8.30
CA ASP A 67 8.74 16.33 7.33
C ASP A 67 8.81 15.57 6.00
N VAL A 68 8.80 16.32 4.91
CA VAL A 68 9.02 15.79 3.56
C VAL A 68 10.40 16.20 3.08
N PHE A 69 11.15 15.23 2.57
CA PHE A 69 12.47 15.43 2.02
C PHE A 69 12.52 14.90 0.59
N HIS A 70 13.17 15.63 -0.29
CA HIS A 70 13.47 15.21 -1.65
C HIS A 70 14.94 14.84 -1.72
N MET A 71 15.23 13.62 -2.14
CA MET A 71 16.59 13.09 -2.26
C MET A 71 16.83 12.61 -3.69
N THR A 72 18.05 12.79 -4.18
CA THR A 72 18.51 12.15 -5.42
C THR A 72 19.62 11.19 -5.04
N LEU A 73 19.38 9.90 -5.28
CA LEU A 73 20.30 8.82 -4.98
C LEU A 73 20.92 8.29 -6.27
N VAL A 74 22.14 7.79 -6.18
CA VAL A 74 22.84 7.15 -7.30
C VAL A 74 23.13 5.68 -7.00
N ASN A 75 23.43 4.88 -8.03
CA ASN A 75 23.82 3.49 -7.85
C ASN A 75 24.96 3.34 -6.84
N GLN A 76 24.86 2.29 -6.02
CA GLN A 76 25.83 1.96 -4.95
C GLN A 76 25.95 3.03 -3.85
N GLN A 77 25.00 3.96 -3.76
CA GLN A 77 24.95 4.94 -2.67
C GLN A 77 24.23 4.36 -1.45
N ILE A 78 24.79 4.65 -0.27
CA ILE A 78 24.19 4.34 1.03
C ILE A 78 23.88 5.66 1.73
N VAL A 79 22.69 5.73 2.34
CA VAL A 79 22.22 6.85 3.14
C VAL A 79 21.76 6.34 4.49
N HIS A 80 22.33 6.90 5.55
CA HIS A 80 21.88 6.64 6.91
C HIS A 80 20.66 7.53 7.19
N LEU A 81 19.49 6.89 7.36
CA LEU A 81 18.25 7.57 7.71
C LEU A 81 18.18 7.85 9.22
N SER A 82 18.79 6.97 10.02
CA SER A 82 19.01 7.12 11.45
C SER A 82 20.29 6.37 11.85
N GLU A 83 20.63 6.38 13.15
CA GLU A 83 21.77 5.62 13.68
C GLU A 83 21.67 4.11 13.41
N SER A 84 20.46 3.58 13.25
CA SER A 84 20.23 2.14 13.10
C SER A 84 19.58 1.73 11.79
N VAL A 85 19.11 2.70 10.98
CA VAL A 85 18.45 2.43 9.69
C VAL A 85 19.25 3.03 8.55
N SER A 86 19.65 2.17 7.63
CA SER A 86 20.35 2.54 6.40
C SER A 86 19.54 2.13 5.18
N LEU A 87 19.43 3.05 4.23
CA LEU A 87 18.85 2.82 2.91
C LEU A 87 19.95 2.94 1.88
N GLY A 88 20.08 1.98 0.97
CA GLY A 88 20.97 2.14 -0.16
C GLY A 88 20.40 1.65 -1.47
N VAL A 89 20.94 2.20 -2.55
CA VAL A 89 20.62 1.82 -3.93
C VAL A 89 21.67 0.80 -4.37
N VAL A 90 21.24 -0.42 -4.63
CA VAL A 90 22.12 -1.47 -5.18
C VAL A 90 22.35 -1.20 -6.66
N ASP A 91 21.26 -1.06 -7.40
CA ASP A 91 21.25 -0.78 -8.83
C ASP A 91 19.94 -0.09 -9.23
N ALA A 92 19.99 0.71 -10.29
CA ALA A 92 18.83 1.42 -10.84
C ALA A 92 18.94 1.50 -12.36
N ASP A 93 17.78 1.29 -12.99
CA ASP A 93 17.58 1.48 -14.42
C ASP A 93 16.33 2.33 -14.68
N LYS A 94 15.87 2.40 -15.93
CA LYS A 94 14.68 3.20 -16.29
C LYS A 94 13.36 2.58 -15.84
N SER A 95 13.35 1.29 -15.49
CA SER A 95 12.18 0.47 -15.21
C SER A 95 12.03 0.15 -13.73
N ARG A 96 13.14 -0.04 -13.01
CA ARG A 96 13.17 -0.42 -11.60
C ARG A 96 14.44 0.06 -10.91
N VAL A 97 14.37 0.05 -9.58
CA VAL A 97 15.48 0.26 -8.67
C VAL A 97 15.48 -0.87 -7.64
N LEU A 98 16.68 -1.37 -7.35
CA LEU A 98 16.95 -2.30 -6.27
C LEU A 98 17.45 -1.50 -5.07
N PHE A 99 16.64 -1.47 -4.02
CA PHE A 99 17.04 -0.92 -2.73
C PHE A 99 17.48 -2.02 -1.80
N PHE A 100 18.43 -1.74 -0.92
CA PHE A 100 18.56 -2.48 0.32
C PHE A 100 18.15 -1.59 1.50
N VAL A 101 17.53 -2.20 2.49
CA VAL A 101 17.21 -1.60 3.78
C VAL A 101 17.92 -2.43 4.84
N ASP A 102 18.79 -1.80 5.59
CA ASP A 102 19.37 -2.38 6.78
C ASP A 102 18.80 -1.69 8.02
N ALA A 103 18.21 -2.48 8.91
CA ALA A 103 17.47 -2.02 10.07
C ALA A 103 17.55 -3.06 11.19
N PRO A 104 17.30 -2.68 12.45
CA PRO A 104 17.31 -3.59 13.59
C PRO A 104 16.32 -4.74 13.44
N VAL A 105 16.59 -5.83 14.16
CA VAL A 105 15.64 -6.94 14.27
C VAL A 105 14.36 -6.44 14.92
N GLY A 106 13.21 -6.78 14.33
CA GLY A 106 11.89 -6.34 14.78
C GLY A 106 11.34 -5.13 14.03
N THR A 107 12.16 -4.43 13.23
CA THR A 107 11.67 -3.38 12.31
C THR A 107 10.87 -4.02 11.17
N SER A 108 9.66 -3.53 10.96
CA SER A 108 8.77 -3.95 9.87
C SER A 108 9.10 -3.16 8.61
N VAL A 109 9.44 -3.85 7.52
CA VAL A 109 9.70 -3.22 6.21
C VAL A 109 8.73 -3.77 5.18
N THR A 110 7.87 -2.90 4.65
CA THR A 110 6.80 -3.29 3.72
C THR A 110 6.96 -2.56 2.40
N ALA A 111 6.93 -3.30 1.30
CA ALA A 111 6.85 -2.74 -0.04
C ALA A 111 5.39 -2.44 -0.38
N VAL A 112 5.12 -1.23 -0.88
CA VAL A 112 3.77 -0.76 -1.21
C VAL A 112 3.72 -0.37 -2.68
N ASP A 113 2.83 -1.01 -3.42
CA ASP A 113 2.56 -0.66 -4.81
C ASP A 113 1.67 0.58 -4.89
N ARG A 114 1.57 1.18 -6.08
CA ARG A 114 0.82 2.43 -6.30
C ARG A 114 -0.62 2.38 -5.78
N GLU A 115 -1.33 1.27 -6.01
CA GLU A 115 -2.72 1.08 -5.54
C GLU A 115 -2.80 0.98 -4.00
N GLY A 116 -1.80 0.33 -3.39
CA GLY A 116 -1.66 0.27 -1.94
C GLY A 116 -1.32 1.64 -1.33
N LEU A 117 -0.63 2.49 -2.08
CA LEU A 117 -0.27 3.84 -1.67
C LEU A 117 -1.50 4.72 -1.52
N ASP A 118 -2.38 4.72 -2.52
CA ASP A 118 -3.63 5.49 -2.50
C ASP A 118 -4.56 5.03 -1.37
N ARG A 119 -4.61 3.70 -1.12
CA ARG A 119 -5.33 3.13 0.03
C ARG A 119 -4.70 3.49 1.38
N SER A 120 -3.38 3.47 1.52
CA SER A 120 -2.70 3.86 2.77
C SER A 120 -2.96 5.32 3.11
N ASN A 121 -2.93 6.21 2.11
CA ASN A 121 -3.27 7.63 2.26
C ASN A 121 -4.75 7.82 2.64
N ALA A 122 -5.65 7.01 2.07
CA ALA A 122 -7.06 7.01 2.42
C ALA A 122 -7.34 6.40 3.81
N SER A 123 -6.58 5.41 4.25
CA SER A 123 -6.74 4.78 5.57
C SER A 123 -6.32 5.70 6.72
N SER A 124 -5.35 6.59 6.49
CA SER A 124 -5.04 7.70 7.41
C SER A 124 -6.23 8.67 7.58
N ASN A 125 -7.15 8.74 6.60
CA ASN A 125 -8.41 9.49 6.72
C ASN A 125 -9.52 8.73 7.46
N GLN A 126 -9.37 7.41 7.72
CA GLN A 126 -10.42 6.59 8.34
C GLN A 126 -10.21 6.32 9.84
N ILE A 127 -9.04 6.61 10.40
CA ILE A 127 -8.75 6.37 11.83
C ILE A 127 -9.53 7.34 12.76
N LEU A 128 -10.26 8.32 12.21
CA LEU A 128 -10.99 9.35 12.98
C LEU A 128 -12.49 9.07 13.22
N LEU A 129 -13.06 7.93 12.80
CA LEU A 129 -14.51 7.67 12.92
C LEU A 129 -14.92 6.46 13.79
N GLN A 130 -14.02 5.83 14.55
CA GLN A 130 -14.37 4.63 15.33
C GLN A 130 -14.23 4.77 16.86
N PHE A 131 -14.41 5.97 17.41
CA PHE A 131 -14.57 6.15 18.87
C PHE A 131 -15.71 7.11 19.20
N MET A 132 -16.94 6.73 18.85
CA MET A 132 -18.13 7.18 19.60
C MET A 132 -19.15 6.04 19.68
N SER A 133 -18.94 5.12 20.64
CA SER A 133 -20.02 4.45 21.37
C SER A 133 -19.42 3.63 22.52
N GLN A 134 -19.45 4.18 23.74
CA GLN A 134 -19.63 3.37 24.94
C GLN A 134 -21.01 3.70 25.49
N GLY A 135 -21.89 2.72 25.41
CA GLY A 135 -23.24 2.69 25.95
C GLY A 135 -23.65 1.22 26.01
N THR A 136 -23.08 0.55 27.00
CA THR A 136 -23.50 -0.66 27.75
C THR A 136 -24.57 -1.60 27.15
N GLU A 137 -24.16 -2.86 27.01
CA GLU A 137 -24.88 -4.16 26.89
C GLU A 137 -26.07 -4.36 27.88
N PRO A 138 -26.94 -5.41 27.78
CA PRO A 138 -26.59 -6.82 27.43
C PRO A 138 -27.65 -7.59 26.58
N PRO A 139 -27.40 -8.90 26.29
CA PRO A 139 -28.14 -9.70 25.33
C PRO A 139 -29.31 -10.44 26.00
N ASP A 140 -30.38 -10.75 25.24
CA ASP A 140 -31.36 -11.72 25.70
C ASP A 140 -32.01 -12.51 24.56
N GLU A 141 -32.35 -13.73 24.91
CA GLU A 141 -32.52 -14.92 24.09
C GLU A 141 -33.88 -15.01 23.35
N HIS A 142 -33.90 -15.86 22.32
CA HIS A 142 -34.99 -16.51 21.57
C HIS A 142 -36.37 -16.68 22.30
N PRO A 143 -37.54 -16.83 21.60
CA PRO A 143 -37.76 -17.96 20.67
C PRO A 143 -38.81 -17.87 19.52
N GLU A 144 -38.64 -18.82 18.60
CA GLU A 144 -39.54 -19.60 17.73
C GLU A 144 -41.05 -19.27 17.51
N LYS A 145 -41.42 -19.28 16.20
CA LYS A 145 -42.62 -19.86 15.50
C LYS A 145 -44.04 -19.28 15.72
N PRO A 146 -45.05 -19.59 14.86
CA PRO A 146 -45.08 -20.09 13.46
C PRO A 146 -46.00 -19.28 12.50
N ALA A 147 -45.95 -19.57 11.19
CA ALA A 147 -46.95 -19.20 10.17
C ALA A 147 -48.32 -19.92 10.42
N PRO A 148 -49.48 -19.56 9.82
CA PRO A 148 -49.72 -19.76 8.37
C PRO A 148 -50.71 -18.78 7.69
N GLY A 149 -50.66 -18.70 6.36
CA GLY A 149 -51.65 -17.99 5.55
C GLY A 149 -51.64 -18.48 4.11
N LEU A 150 -52.27 -19.64 3.90
CA LEU A 150 -52.56 -20.26 2.61
C LEU A 150 -53.45 -19.35 1.75
N GLY A 151 -53.03 -19.11 0.51
CA GLY A 151 -53.85 -18.58 -0.57
C GLY A 151 -53.47 -19.28 -1.86
N SER A 152 -54.05 -20.47 -2.08
CA SER A 152 -54.00 -21.19 -3.35
C SER A 152 -54.65 -20.37 -4.47
N ARG A 153 -54.02 -20.33 -5.65
CA ARG A 153 -54.70 -20.78 -6.88
C ARG A 153 -53.71 -21.07 -8.00
N GLU A 154 -53.95 -22.20 -8.66
CA GLU A 154 -53.26 -22.77 -9.82
C GLU A 154 -53.11 -21.76 -10.98
N GLY A 155 -52.16 -21.86 -11.91
CA GLY A 155 -51.21 -22.90 -12.27
C GLY A 155 -50.77 -22.59 -13.71
N GLN A 156 -49.53 -22.92 -14.08
CA GLN A 156 -49.13 -23.27 -15.45
C GLN A 156 -47.69 -23.80 -15.46
N THR A 157 -47.47 -24.66 -16.43
CA THR A 157 -46.53 -25.78 -16.56
C THR A 157 -45.12 -25.45 -17.05
N ALA A 158 -44.21 -26.44 -16.84
CA ALA A 158 -42.92 -26.70 -17.51
C ALA A 158 -41.72 -25.86 -17.03
N SER A 159 -40.46 -26.31 -17.05
CA SER A 159 -39.72 -27.60 -17.03
C SER A 159 -38.24 -27.17 -16.96
N ASP A 160 -37.37 -28.05 -16.48
CA ASP A 160 -35.89 -28.00 -16.56
C ASP A 160 -35.21 -26.98 -15.62
N GLY A 161 -34.22 -27.29 -14.78
CA GLY A 161 -33.25 -28.38 -14.76
C GLY A 161 -31.85 -27.77 -14.66
N SER A 162 -31.04 -28.23 -13.68
CA SER A 162 -29.57 -28.01 -13.56
C SER A 162 -29.11 -26.59 -13.17
N GLY A 163 -28.29 -26.35 -12.15
CA GLY A 163 -26.93 -26.84 -11.93
C GLY A 163 -25.96 -25.64 -11.99
N PRO A 164 -24.94 -25.51 -11.12
CA PRO A 164 -24.20 -24.25 -10.94
C PRO A 164 -23.29 -23.91 -12.14
N ASP A 165 -23.24 -22.62 -12.44
CA ASP A 165 -22.57 -21.95 -13.55
C ASP A 165 -21.03 -22.08 -13.44
N VAL A 166 -20.42 -22.96 -14.26
CA VAL A 166 -18.97 -23.14 -14.36
C VAL A 166 -18.49 -22.42 -15.62
N LEU A 167 -17.70 -21.35 -15.43
CA LEU A 167 -17.03 -20.64 -16.53
C LEU A 167 -15.90 -21.49 -17.13
N PRO A 168 -15.79 -21.62 -18.47
CA PRO A 168 -14.70 -22.35 -19.10
C PRO A 168 -13.38 -21.55 -19.08
N PHE A 169 -12.28 -22.24 -18.76
CA PHE A 169 -10.92 -21.72 -18.91
C PHE A 169 -10.51 -21.69 -20.40
N PRO A 170 -9.81 -20.64 -20.88
CA PRO A 170 -9.30 -20.63 -22.25
C PRO A 170 -8.12 -21.59 -22.39
N SER A 171 -8.25 -22.52 -23.35
CA SER A 171 -7.22 -23.49 -23.71
C SER A 171 -6.18 -22.84 -24.63
N ASN A 172 -4.90 -22.91 -24.24
CA ASN A 172 -3.76 -22.58 -25.09
C ASN A 172 -3.73 -23.53 -26.30
N GLN A 173 -3.85 -23.01 -27.53
CA GLN A 173 -3.35 -23.68 -28.73
C GLN A 173 -2.11 -22.95 -29.24
N PRO A 174 -0.99 -23.64 -29.50
CA PRO A 174 0.08 -23.13 -30.31
C PRO A 174 -0.11 -23.61 -31.75
N ASP A 175 -0.63 -22.77 -32.63
CA ASP A 175 -0.53 -23.05 -34.07
C ASP A 175 0.83 -22.61 -34.59
N ARG A 176 1.63 -23.63 -34.94
CA ARG A 176 2.92 -23.52 -35.59
C ARG A 176 2.74 -22.98 -37.01
N HIS A 177 3.51 -21.93 -37.31
CA HIS A 177 3.86 -21.57 -38.67
C HIS A 177 4.85 -22.59 -39.26
N ASP A 178 4.60 -23.01 -40.51
CA ASP A 178 5.53 -23.00 -41.66
C ASP A 178 5.04 -23.96 -42.77
N PRO A 179 5.42 -23.77 -44.05
CA PRO A 179 5.82 -22.56 -44.78
C PRO A 179 4.86 -22.16 -45.92
#